data_AF-A0A536QMB2-F1
#
_entry.id   AF-A0A536QMB2-F1
#
_cell.length_a   1.000
_cell.length_b   1.000
_cell.length_c   1.000
_cell.angle_alpha   90.00
_cell.angle_beta   90.00
_cell.angle_gamma   90.00
#
_symmetry.space_group_name_H-M   'P 1'
#
loop_
_entity.id
_entity.type
_entity.pdbx_description
1 polymer ?
#
loop_
_entity_poly.entity_id
_entity_poly.type
_entity_poly.pdbx_seq_one_letter_code
_entity_poly.pdbx_strand_id
1 'polypeptide(L)'
;MDEHAGIVFVEGPAGRRPALRRGPDIWEVINALHANDGDVGDTAEVLNLPESEVRIALGYYADNKSEIDDWLRANDEEFDRIVAATKRQGKAARR
;
A
#
# COMPACT_ATOMS: atom_id res chain seq x y z
N MET A 1 -22.64 2.47 -13.51
CA MET A 1 -22.45 2.20 -12.08
C MET A 1 -21.01 2.55 -11.79
N ASP A 2 -20.73 3.36 -10.79
CA ASP A 2 -19.36 3.81 -10.49
C ASP A 2 -18.44 2.61 -10.31
N GLU A 3 -17.46 2.50 -11.21
CA GLU A 3 -16.57 1.34 -11.40
C GLU A 3 -15.76 1.02 -10.14
N HIS A 4 -15.70 1.97 -9.18
CA HIS A 4 -15.02 1.83 -7.90
C HIS A 4 -15.84 2.38 -6.73
N ALA A 5 -17.11 1.96 -6.59
CA ALA A 5 -17.95 2.28 -5.43
C ALA A 5 -17.34 1.73 -4.11
N GLY A 6 -16.39 2.47 -3.53
CA GLY A 6 -15.58 2.01 -2.40
C GLY A 6 -14.26 2.75 -2.23
N ILE A 7 -13.81 3.50 -3.25
CA ILE A 7 -12.54 4.23 -3.21
C ILE A 7 -12.79 5.70 -2.87
N VAL A 8 -11.97 6.23 -1.98
CA VAL A 8 -11.88 7.64 -1.62
C VAL A 8 -10.47 8.14 -1.89
N PHE A 9 -10.29 9.46 -1.92
CA PHE A 9 -8.98 10.06 -2.07
C PHE A 9 -8.63 10.86 -0.84
N VAL A 10 -7.46 10.59 -0.27
CA VAL A 10 -6.95 11.22 0.94
C VAL A 10 -5.80 12.14 0.56
N GLU A 11 -5.86 13.39 1.00
CA GLU A 11 -4.77 14.35 0.82
C GLU A 11 -3.68 14.14 1.88
N GLY A 12 -2.40 14.19 1.48
CA GLY A 12 -1.28 14.04 2.39
C GLY A 12 0.01 14.73 1.90
N PRO A 13 1.07 14.74 2.72
CA PRO A 13 2.34 15.41 2.38
C PRO A 13 3.02 14.85 1.12
N ALA A 14 2.77 13.58 0.80
CA ALA A 14 3.26 12.92 -0.40
C ALA A 14 2.34 13.09 -1.61
N GLY A 15 1.24 13.82 -1.47
CA GLY A 15 0.21 14.02 -2.50
C GLY A 15 -1.11 13.34 -2.16
N ARG A 16 -2.03 13.39 -3.13
CA ARG A 16 -3.35 12.76 -3.07
C ARG A 16 -3.21 11.27 -3.34
N ARG A 17 -3.76 10.43 -2.46
CA ARG A 17 -3.67 8.96 -2.56
C ARG A 17 -5.04 8.29 -2.57
N PRO A 18 -5.25 7.28 -3.42
CA PRO A 18 -6.47 6.48 -3.38
C PRO A 18 -6.46 5.55 -2.17
N ALA A 19 -7.60 5.40 -1.51
CA ALA A 19 -7.78 4.55 -0.34
C ALA A 19 -9.16 3.88 -0.32
N LEU A 20 -9.29 2.78 0.41
CA LEU A 20 -10.60 2.22 0.72
C LEU A 20 -11.36 3.18 1.65
N ARG A 21 -12.66 3.37 1.40
CA ARG A 21 -13.51 4.33 2.14
C ARG A 21 -13.47 4.16 3.66
N ARG A 22 -13.26 2.94 4.16
CA ARG A 22 -13.09 2.63 5.58
C ARG A 22 -11.91 1.68 5.79
N GLY A 23 -10.79 1.94 5.14
CA GLY A 23 -9.67 1.03 5.16
C GLY A 23 -8.34 1.68 4.78
N PRO A 24 -7.33 0.85 4.51
CA PRO A 24 -5.99 1.30 4.13
C PRO A 24 -5.97 1.98 2.75
N ASP A 25 -4.82 2.58 2.43
CA ASP A 25 -4.54 3.09 1.10
C ASP A 25 -4.46 1.93 0.09
N ILE A 26 -4.79 2.18 -1.18
CA ILE A 26 -4.80 1.12 -2.20
C ILE A 26 -3.40 0.50 -2.39
N TRP A 27 -2.34 1.30 -2.32
CA TRP A 27 -0.97 0.79 -2.44
C TRP A 27 -0.61 -0.17 -1.30
N GLU A 28 -1.14 0.03 -0.08
CA GLU A 28 -0.91 -0.89 1.05
C GLU A 28 -1.59 -2.24 0.80
N VAL A 29 -2.80 -2.23 0.24
CA VAL A 29 -3.53 -3.45 -0.12
C VAL A 29 -2.78 -4.22 -1.21
N ILE A 30 -2.27 -3.52 -2.24
CA ILE A 30 -1.51 -4.16 -3.32
C ILE A 30 -0.16 -4.69 -2.82
N ASN A 31 0.50 -3.97 -1.91
CA ASN A 31 1.72 -4.46 -1.28
C ASN A 31 1.47 -5.76 -0.50
N ALA A 32 0.41 -5.81 0.30
CA ALA A 32 0.01 -7.02 1.01
C ALA A 32 -0.36 -8.16 0.03
N LEU A 33 -1.02 -7.84 -1.08
CA LEU A 33 -1.34 -8.81 -2.11
C LEU A 33 -0.09 -9.41 -2.75
N HIS A 34 0.94 -8.61 -3.04
CA HIS A 34 2.24 -9.11 -3.49
C HIS A 34 2.93 -9.98 -2.44
N ALA A 35 2.82 -9.63 -1.15
CA ALA A 35 3.39 -10.40 -0.05
C ALA A 35 2.71 -11.76 0.19
N ASN A 36 1.46 -11.93 -0.29
CA ASN A 36 0.69 -13.17 -0.19
C ASN A 36 0.52 -13.83 -1.58
N ASP A 37 1.51 -13.70 -2.47
CA ASP A 37 1.55 -14.37 -3.78
C ASP A 37 0.33 -14.10 -4.70
N GLY A 38 -0.37 -12.97 -4.49
CA GLY A 38 -1.57 -12.63 -5.24
C GLY A 38 -2.86 -13.25 -4.69
N ASP A 39 -2.82 -13.98 -3.58
CA ASP A 39 -3.99 -14.61 -2.99
C ASP A 39 -4.89 -13.58 -2.29
N VAL A 40 -6.12 -13.44 -2.80
CA VAL A 40 -7.10 -12.47 -2.31
C VAL A 40 -7.64 -12.86 -0.93
N GLY A 41 -7.80 -14.16 -0.66
CA GLY A 41 -8.33 -14.66 0.61
C GLY A 41 -7.34 -14.44 1.74
N ASP A 42 -6.09 -14.86 1.54
CA ASP A 42 -5.02 -14.69 2.52
C ASP A 42 -4.75 -13.20 2.78
N THR A 43 -4.76 -12.38 1.72
CA THR A 43 -4.62 -10.91 1.86
C THR A 43 -5.76 -10.30 2.66
N ALA A 44 -7.00 -10.74 2.40
CA ALA A 44 -8.18 -10.28 3.14
C ALA A 44 -8.09 -10.67 4.62
N GLU A 45 -7.65 -11.89 4.92
CA GLU A 45 -7.45 -12.37 6.29
C GLU A 45 -6.37 -11.55 7.02
N VAL A 46 -5.19 -11.37 6.41
CA VAL A 46 -4.08 -10.62 7.01
C VAL A 46 -4.43 -9.16 7.26
N LEU A 47 -5.16 -8.53 6.34
CA LEU A 47 -5.58 -7.12 6.49
C LEU A 47 -6.87 -6.96 7.32
N ASN A 48 -7.52 -8.07 7.72
CA ASN A 48 -8.83 -8.08 8.35
C ASN A 48 -9.86 -7.25 7.55
N LEU A 49 -9.87 -7.46 6.23
CA LEU A 49 -10.78 -6.83 5.27
C LEU A 49 -11.73 -7.86 4.67
N PRO A 50 -12.92 -7.44 4.18
CA PRO A 50 -13.69 -8.28 3.28
C PRO A 50 -12.93 -8.51 1.97
N GLU A 51 -12.95 -9.74 1.43
CA GLU A 51 -12.33 -10.02 0.12
C GLU A 51 -12.88 -9.12 -1.01
N SER A 52 -14.13 -8.63 -0.88
CA SER A 52 -14.70 -7.69 -1.85
C SER A 52 -13.94 -6.36 -1.89
N GLU A 53 -13.42 -5.88 -0.77
CA GLU A 53 -12.61 -4.66 -0.73
C GLU A 53 -11.22 -4.88 -1.34
N VAL A 54 -10.62 -6.05 -1.11
CA VAL A 54 -9.37 -6.45 -1.77
C VAL A 54 -9.56 -6.51 -3.29
N ARG A 55 -10.68 -7.07 -3.77
CA ARG A 55 -11.01 -7.09 -5.21
C ARG A 55 -11.26 -5.70 -5.79
N ILE A 56 -11.87 -4.79 -5.03
CA ILE A 56 -12.05 -3.38 -5.45
C ILE A 56 -10.68 -2.71 -5.60
N ALA A 57 -9.78 -2.90 -4.64
CA ALA A 57 -8.41 -2.37 -4.70
C ALA A 57 -7.64 -2.94 -5.91
N LEU A 58 -7.76 -4.25 -6.15
CA LEU A 58 -7.16 -4.91 -7.32
C LEU A 58 -7.72 -4.38 -8.64
N GLY A 59 -9.02 -4.13 -8.72
CA GLY A 59 -9.66 -3.52 -9.90
C GLY A 59 -9.09 -2.13 -10.18
N TYR A 60 -9.05 -1.26 -9.17
CA TYR A 60 -8.45 0.07 -9.33
C TYR A 60 -6.97 0.01 -9.70
N TYR A 61 -6.23 -0.95 -9.15
CA TYR A 61 -4.84 -1.18 -9.51
C TYR A 61 -4.67 -1.60 -10.98
N ALA A 62 -5.55 -2.46 -11.50
CA ALA A 62 -5.51 -2.86 -12.90
C ALA A 62 -5.69 -1.65 -13.84
N ASP A 63 -6.57 -0.71 -13.46
CA ASP A 63 -6.86 0.49 -14.26
C ASP A 63 -5.82 1.62 -14.06
N ASN A 64 -5.16 1.68 -12.90
CA ASN A 64 -4.25 2.76 -12.50
C ASN A 64 -2.87 2.24 -12.10
N LYS A 65 -2.38 1.19 -12.78
CA LYS A 65 -1.17 0.45 -12.40
C LYS A 65 0.05 1.35 -12.15
N SER A 66 0.32 2.29 -13.05
CA SER A 66 1.49 3.17 -12.95
C SER A 66 1.45 4.06 -11.70
N GLU A 67 0.28 4.59 -11.36
CA GLU A 67 0.10 5.44 -10.17
C GLU A 67 0.47 4.65 -8.91
N ILE A 68 -0.08 3.44 -8.76
CA ILE A 68 0.14 2.61 -7.58
C ILE A 68 1.56 2.04 -7.53
N ASP A 69 2.13 1.66 -8.68
CA ASP A 69 3.52 1.20 -8.76
C ASP A 69 4.51 2.30 -8.35
N ASP A 70 4.20 3.57 -8.63
CA ASP A 70 5.00 4.70 -8.17
C ASP A 70 4.88 4.91 -6.64
N TRP A 71 3.70 4.71 -6.06
CA TRP A 71 3.52 4.71 -4.60
C TRP A 71 4.30 3.61 -3.91
N LEU A 72 4.25 2.38 -4.44
CA LEU A 72 5.01 1.24 -3.93
C LEU A 72 6.52 1.55 -3.95
N ARG A 73 7.03 2.03 -5.08
CA ARG A 73 8.46 2.38 -5.23
C ARG A 73 8.89 3.49 -4.28
N ALA A 74 8.11 4.56 -4.18
CA ALA A 74 8.42 5.68 -3.29
C ALA A 74 8.48 5.25 -1.81
N ASN A 75 7.58 4.34 -1.41
CA ASN A 75 7.56 3.81 -0.05
C ASN A 75 8.75 2.88 0.23
N ASP A 76 9.12 2.02 -0.71
CA ASP A 76 10.31 1.17 -0.59
C ASP A 76 11.60 2.00 -0.45
N GLU A 77 11.74 3.05 -1.26
CA GLU A 77 12.88 3.97 -1.20
C GLU A 77 12.96 4.73 0.14
N GLU A 78 11.82 5.12 0.72
CA GLU A 78 11.77 5.75 2.04
C GLU A 78 12.13 4.74 3.15
N PHE A 79 11.61 3.51 3.07
CA PHE A 79 11.95 2.45 4.01
C PHE A 79 13.46 2.17 4.03
N ASP A 80 14.08 2.04 2.86
CA ASP A 80 15.53 1.84 2.73
C ASP A 80 16.33 3.02 3.33
N ARG A 81 15.87 4.26 3.11
CA ARG A 81 16.48 5.46 3.69
C ARG A 81 16.43 5.44 5.22
N ILE A 82 15.29 5.09 5.81
CA ILE A 82 15.10 4.97 7.27
C ILE A 82 16.00 3.87 7.86
N VAL A 83 16.06 2.70 7.21
CA VAL A 83 16.91 1.57 7.63
C VAL A 83 18.39 1.96 7.59
N ALA A 84 18.83 2.64 6.53
CA ALA A 84 20.21 3.12 6.40
C ALA A 84 20.57 4.16 7.46
N ALA A 85 19.67 5.10 7.76
CA ALA A 85 19.86 6.10 8.82
C ALA A 85 19.98 5.45 10.20
N THR A 86 19.10 4.49 10.51
CA THR A 86 19.10 3.76 11.78
C THR A 86 20.37 2.93 11.96
N LYS A 87 20.86 2.25 10.91
CA LYS A 87 22.13 1.49 10.95
C LYS A 87 23.34 2.38 11.24
N ARG A 88 23.35 3.63 10.76
CA ARG A 88 24.42 4.60 11.05
C ARG A 88 24.41 5.03 12.52
N GLN A 89 23.22 5.23 13.09
CA GLN A 89 23.08 5.59 14.50
C GLN A 89 23.40 4.42 15.46
N GLY A 90 22.98 3.20 15.15
CA GLY A 90 23.26 2.01 15.96
C GLY A 90 24.75 1.63 16.04
N LYS A 91 25.55 1.99 15.03
CA LYS A 91 27.01 1.79 15.04
C LYS A 91 27.75 2.83 15.89
N ALA A 92 27.17 4.01 16.11
CA ALA A 92 27.74 5.05 16.97
C ALA A 92 27.46 4.80 18.46
N ALA A 93 26.36 4.12 18.80
CA ALA A 93 25.99 3.79 20.18
C ALA A 93 26.77 2.61 20.81
N ARG A 94 27.67 1.96 20.05
CA ARG A 94 28.51 0.82 20.51
C ARG A 94 30.01 1.16 20.61
N ARG A 95 30.39 2.44 20.67
CA ARG A 95 31.78 2.90 20.83
C ARG A 95 31.98 3.67 22.11
#